data_AF-A0A8S9UT15-F1
#
_entry.id   AF-A0A8S9UT15-F1
#
_cell.length_a   1.000
_cell.length_b   1.000
_cell.length_c   1.000
_cell.angle_alpha   90.00
_cell.angle_beta   90.00
_cell.angle_gamma   90.00
#
_symmetry.space_group_name_H-M   'P 1'
#
loop_
_entity.id
_entity.type
_entity.pdbx_description
1 polymer ?
#
loop_
_entity_poly.entity_id
_entity_poly.type
_entity_poly.pdbx_seq_one_letter_code
_entity_poly.pdbx_strand_id
1 'polypeptide(L)'
;MKSKQKTILEKAVIVFGTSSSLGQEDVRRMKFDLCICDEGGQAPDTGLVMALRDNTRTLAIIGDPRQLPPYQLNPDLKSGFGGRTHRLDKSALEDYFELDRATCLNSQYRCHPDIMEPLNKVFYGGTVSTGKPFNRAEEELFEKNSLYNKIKAKWVSEKLFRISCHLKGLDRPDRLWSLMVISPYQGQVNDLRKFLCANKDRWSDQLNVTVCNADSCQGGECDVAIISLVRHNSQGNVGFLTSPKRVLTMLSRAKEYIMIATHVKTFSSELMWNHLFGTMRQNNALEVEDDRKFA
;
A
#
# COMPACT_ATOMS: atom_id res chain seq x y z
N MET A 1 14.28 -13.92 30.77
CA MET A 1 13.34 -12.79 30.93
C MET A 1 13.35 -12.21 32.35
N LYS A 2 13.13 -10.89 32.53
CA LYS A 2 12.91 -10.29 33.87
C LYS A 2 11.61 -10.89 34.46
N SER A 3 11.56 -11.22 35.75
CA SER A 3 10.44 -11.99 36.34
C SER A 3 9.05 -11.42 36.01
N LYS A 4 8.93 -10.08 35.94
CA LYS A 4 7.70 -9.36 35.57
C LYS A 4 7.16 -9.68 34.18
N GLN A 5 8.02 -9.84 33.17
CA GLN A 5 7.59 -10.15 31.80
C GLN A 5 6.94 -11.52 31.72
N LYS A 6 7.48 -12.50 32.46
CA LYS A 6 6.95 -13.86 32.48
C LYS A 6 5.56 -13.90 33.08
N THR A 7 5.36 -13.19 34.19
CA THR A 7 4.05 -13.06 34.85
C THR A 7 3.01 -12.38 33.95
N ILE A 8 3.39 -11.40 33.14
CA ILE A 8 2.48 -10.75 32.20
C ILE A 8 2.07 -11.73 31.10
N LEU A 9 3.03 -12.42 30.50
CA LEU A 9 2.75 -13.41 29.45
C LEU A 9 1.86 -14.54 29.98
N GLU A 10 2.16 -15.12 31.14
CA GLU A 10 1.35 -16.20 31.74
C GLU A 10 -0.11 -15.81 31.98
N LYS A 11 -0.41 -14.52 32.17
CA LYS A 11 -1.77 -14.00 32.37
C LYS A 11 -2.41 -13.45 31.08
N ALA A 12 -1.66 -13.36 29.99
CA ALA A 12 -2.14 -12.76 28.77
C ALA A 12 -3.14 -13.69 28.06
N VAL A 13 -4.33 -13.16 27.77
CA VAL A 13 -5.35 -13.85 26.96
C VAL A 13 -5.02 -13.72 25.47
N ILE A 14 -4.42 -12.59 25.09
CA ILE A 14 -4.06 -12.27 23.71
C ILE A 14 -2.61 -11.78 23.70
N VAL A 15 -1.81 -12.30 22.78
CA VAL A 15 -0.43 -11.86 22.55
C VAL A 15 -0.27 -11.45 21.11
N PHE A 16 0.13 -10.21 20.89
CA PHE A 16 0.49 -9.67 19.58
C PHE A 16 2.00 -9.73 19.41
N GLY A 17 2.45 -10.08 18.21
CA GLY A 17 3.86 -10.09 17.86
C GLY A 17 4.05 -10.38 16.39
N THR A 18 5.21 -10.01 15.86
CA THR A 18 5.65 -10.49 14.54
C THR A 18 5.96 -11.98 14.62
N SER A 19 5.90 -12.70 13.49
CA SER A 19 6.29 -14.12 13.40
C SER A 19 7.63 -14.41 14.08
N SER A 20 8.62 -13.53 13.89
CA SER A 20 9.94 -13.65 14.51
C SER A 20 9.92 -13.50 16.03
N SER A 21 9.20 -12.50 16.56
CA SER A 21 9.06 -12.31 18.01
C SER A 21 8.28 -13.45 18.67
N LEU A 22 7.28 -14.00 17.98
CA LEU A 22 6.49 -15.13 18.46
C LEU A 22 7.29 -16.44 18.47
N GLY A 23 8.36 -16.54 17.69
CA GLY A 23 9.28 -17.67 17.71
C GLY A 23 10.24 -17.68 18.90
N GLN A 24 10.31 -16.61 19.70
CA GLN A 24 11.17 -16.55 20.87
C GLN A 24 10.75 -17.59 21.92
N GLU A 25 11.74 -18.22 22.56
CA GLU A 25 11.52 -19.36 23.46
C GLU A 25 10.51 -19.09 24.57
N ASP A 26 10.57 -17.90 25.17
CA ASP A 26 9.68 -17.49 26.26
C ASP A 26 8.20 -17.41 25.81
N VAL A 27 7.93 -17.04 24.55
CA VAL A 27 6.56 -16.98 23.98
C VAL A 27 6.15 -18.32 23.38
N ARG A 28 7.10 -19.10 22.86
CA ARG A 28 6.86 -20.40 22.24
C ARG A 28 6.32 -21.44 23.23
N ARG A 29 6.68 -21.32 24.51
CA ARG A 29 6.18 -22.19 25.60
C ARG A 29 4.75 -21.85 26.03
N MET A 30 4.21 -20.72 25.60
CA MET A 30 2.83 -20.34 25.89
C MET A 30 1.86 -21.20 25.08
N LYS A 31 0.64 -21.34 25.62
CA LYS A 31 -0.41 -22.14 24.99
C LYS A 31 -1.46 -21.25 24.36
N PHE A 32 -1.63 -21.34 23.05
CA PHE A 32 -2.67 -20.66 22.28
C PHE A 32 -3.29 -21.64 21.30
N ASP A 33 -4.60 -21.82 21.41
CA ASP A 33 -5.41 -22.68 20.55
C ASP A 33 -5.84 -21.99 19.24
N LEU A 34 -5.84 -20.66 19.21
CA LEU A 34 -6.09 -19.83 18.04
C LEU A 34 -4.85 -19.00 17.68
N CYS A 35 -4.44 -19.07 16.41
CA CYS A 35 -3.45 -18.18 15.81
C CYS A 35 -4.13 -17.38 14.69
N ILE A 36 -4.02 -16.06 14.71
CA ILE A 36 -4.48 -15.17 13.64
C ILE A 36 -3.24 -14.53 13.02
N CYS A 37 -3.01 -14.79 11.73
CA CYS A 37 -1.97 -14.14 10.95
C CYS A 37 -2.63 -13.05 10.09
N ASP A 38 -2.43 -11.80 10.48
CA ASP A 38 -2.79 -10.65 9.64
C ASP A 38 -1.69 -10.40 8.59
N GLU A 39 -2.02 -9.71 7.50
CA GLU A 39 -1.15 -9.51 6.33
C GLU A 39 -0.52 -10.82 5.80
N GLY A 40 -1.28 -11.91 5.84
CA GLY A 40 -0.85 -13.26 5.48
C GLY A 40 -0.33 -13.42 4.06
N GLY A 41 -0.64 -12.49 3.16
CA GLY A 41 -0.03 -12.40 1.83
C GLY A 41 1.48 -12.12 1.87
N GLN A 42 1.96 -11.41 2.90
CA GLN A 42 3.39 -11.14 3.13
C GLN A 42 4.07 -12.17 4.04
N ALA A 43 3.31 -13.05 4.69
CA ALA A 43 3.87 -14.03 5.61
C ALA A 43 4.47 -15.21 4.81
N PRO A 44 5.79 -15.45 4.89
CA PRO A 44 6.34 -16.69 4.36
C PRO A 44 5.85 -17.87 5.21
N ASP A 45 5.78 -19.07 4.63
CA ASP A 45 5.35 -20.28 5.34
C ASP A 45 6.15 -20.53 6.62
N THR A 46 7.46 -20.24 6.59
CA THR A 46 8.32 -20.32 7.77
C THR A 46 7.88 -19.36 8.87
N GLY A 47 7.42 -18.16 8.51
CA GLY A 47 6.87 -17.18 9.44
C GLY A 47 5.57 -17.64 10.10
N LEU A 48 4.71 -18.34 9.36
CA LEU A 48 3.50 -18.95 9.93
C LEU A 48 3.87 -20.02 10.96
N VAL A 49 4.80 -20.92 10.62
CA VAL A 49 5.26 -21.99 11.52
C VAL A 49 5.86 -21.43 12.82
N MET A 50 6.57 -20.30 12.76
CA MET A 50 7.11 -19.64 13.97
C MET A 50 6.02 -19.09 14.90
N ALA A 51 4.86 -18.72 14.35
CA ALA A 51 3.75 -18.19 15.12
C ALA A 51 2.89 -19.27 15.78
N LEU A 52 2.92 -20.50 15.25
CA LEU A 52 2.14 -21.63 15.79
C LEU A 52 2.68 -22.12 17.14
N ARG A 53 1.77 -22.70 17.94
CA ARG A 53 2.08 -23.40 19.19
C ARG A 53 1.71 -24.87 19.07
N ASP A 54 2.31 -25.70 19.91
CA ASP A 54 2.05 -27.15 19.93
C ASP A 54 0.58 -27.48 20.15
N ASN A 55 -0.17 -26.59 20.83
CA ASN A 55 -1.60 -26.74 21.09
C ASN A 55 -2.50 -25.88 20.18
N THR A 56 -1.96 -25.25 19.13
CA THR A 56 -2.77 -24.48 18.19
C THR A 56 -3.70 -25.42 17.43
N ARG A 57 -5.01 -25.15 17.51
CA ARG A 57 -6.07 -25.92 16.86
C ARG A 57 -6.61 -25.22 15.62
N THR A 58 -6.58 -23.88 15.63
CA THR A 58 -7.13 -23.06 14.55
C THR A 58 -6.09 -22.03 14.11
N LEU A 59 -5.85 -21.96 12.80
CA LEU A 59 -5.07 -20.92 12.15
C LEU A 59 -5.98 -20.13 11.21
N ALA A 60 -6.13 -18.84 11.45
CA ALA A 60 -6.77 -17.91 10.51
C ALA A 60 -5.69 -17.11 9.79
N ILE A 61 -5.63 -17.20 8.46
CA ILE A 61 -4.72 -16.41 7.63
C ILE A 61 -5.55 -15.34 6.94
N ILE A 62 -5.30 -14.09 7.30
CA ILE A 62 -6.05 -12.92 6.85
C ILE A 62 -5.10 -12.04 6.03
N GLY A 63 -5.55 -11.56 4.88
CA GLY A 63 -4.78 -10.64 4.05
C GLY A 63 -5.38 -10.54 2.66
N ASP A 64 -4.66 -9.86 1.78
CA ASP A 64 -5.03 -9.74 0.38
C ASP A 64 -4.01 -10.48 -0.50
N PRO A 65 -4.37 -11.61 -1.14
CA PRO A 65 -3.46 -12.35 -2.01
C PRO A 65 -3.03 -11.55 -3.26
N ARG A 66 -3.74 -10.46 -3.58
CA ARG A 66 -3.42 -9.55 -4.69
C ARG A 66 -2.51 -8.38 -4.27
N GLN A 67 -2.16 -8.25 -2.99
CA GLN A 67 -1.14 -7.31 -2.49
C GLN A 67 0.23 -8.01 -2.34
N LEU A 68 1.21 -7.37 -1.71
CA LEU A 68 2.61 -7.83 -1.75
C LEU A 68 2.77 -9.28 -1.25
N PRO A 69 3.61 -10.07 -1.93
CA PRO A 69 3.98 -11.40 -1.48
C PRO A 69 5.03 -11.34 -0.34
N PRO A 70 5.48 -12.48 0.19
CA PRO A 70 6.59 -12.51 1.13
C PRO A 70 7.86 -11.89 0.54
N TYR A 71 8.58 -11.12 1.37
CA TYR A 71 9.81 -10.47 0.92
C TYR A 71 10.92 -11.49 0.62
N GLN A 72 11.57 -11.35 -0.54
CA GLN A 72 12.69 -12.18 -0.94
C GLN A 72 14.01 -11.41 -0.84
N LEU A 73 14.93 -11.91 -0.01
CA LEU A 73 16.31 -11.42 0.04
C LEU A 73 17.09 -11.73 -1.25
N ASN A 74 16.80 -12.86 -1.89
CA ASN A 74 17.45 -13.29 -3.12
C ASN A 74 16.42 -13.84 -4.12
N PRO A 75 15.94 -13.01 -5.06
CA PRO A 75 14.90 -13.38 -6.02
C PRO A 75 15.30 -14.53 -6.96
N ASP A 76 16.60 -14.69 -7.19
CA ASP A 76 17.14 -15.74 -8.06
C ASP A 76 17.29 -17.09 -7.34
N LEU A 77 17.07 -17.09 -6.02
CA LEU A 77 17.18 -18.28 -5.19
C LEU A 77 15.94 -19.17 -5.38
N LYS A 78 15.95 -19.97 -6.45
CA LYS A 78 15.06 -21.13 -6.60
C LYS A 78 15.55 -22.22 -5.63
N SER A 79 15.22 -22.11 -4.35
CA SER A 79 15.57 -23.15 -3.39
C SER A 79 14.74 -24.41 -3.70
N GLY A 80 15.44 -25.47 -4.06
CA GLY A 80 14.83 -26.78 -4.26
C GLY A 80 15.72 -27.87 -3.71
N PHE A 81 15.15 -28.74 -2.89
CA PHE A 81 15.80 -29.96 -2.42
C PHE A 81 15.09 -31.14 -3.10
N GLY A 82 15.84 -32.03 -3.75
CA GLY A 82 15.25 -33.21 -4.40
C GLY A 82 14.41 -32.94 -5.66
N GLY A 83 14.74 -31.92 -6.45
CA GLY A 83 14.09 -31.65 -7.75
C GLY A 83 12.74 -30.93 -7.69
N ARG A 84 12.27 -30.54 -6.49
CA ARG A 84 11.10 -29.67 -6.30
C ARG A 84 11.57 -28.23 -6.08
N THR A 85 11.18 -27.31 -6.94
CA THR A 85 11.37 -25.87 -6.71
C THR A 85 10.35 -25.39 -5.68
N HIS A 86 10.80 -25.01 -4.49
CA HIS A 86 9.93 -24.36 -3.50
C HIS A 86 9.81 -22.88 -3.83
N ARG A 87 8.57 -22.41 -3.96
CA ARG A 87 8.26 -21.01 -4.24
C ARG A 87 8.26 -20.22 -2.95
N LEU A 88 9.40 -19.61 -2.62
CA LEU A 88 9.50 -18.67 -1.49
C LEU A 88 8.84 -17.31 -1.78
N ASP A 89 8.38 -17.08 -3.02
CA ASP A 89 7.73 -15.86 -3.51
C ASP A 89 6.21 -15.90 -3.36
N LYS A 90 5.67 -16.96 -2.76
CA LYS A 90 4.24 -17.18 -2.64
C LYS A 90 3.89 -17.55 -1.21
N SER A 91 2.85 -16.93 -0.68
CA SER A 91 2.32 -17.21 0.64
C SER A 91 1.30 -18.35 0.62
N ALA A 92 1.12 -19.02 1.75
CA ALA A 92 0.02 -19.96 1.95
C ALA A 92 -1.36 -19.34 1.61
N LEU A 93 -1.57 -18.04 1.90
CA LEU A 93 -2.81 -17.35 1.56
C LEU A 93 -3.08 -17.37 0.05
N GLU A 94 -2.06 -17.13 -0.76
CA GLU A 94 -2.18 -17.17 -2.22
C GLU A 94 -2.45 -18.59 -2.73
N ASP A 95 -1.81 -19.61 -2.13
CA ASP A 95 -2.09 -21.01 -2.46
C ASP A 95 -3.56 -21.36 -2.18
N TYR A 96 -4.08 -21.02 -0.99
CA TYR A 96 -5.49 -21.27 -0.67
C TYR A 96 -6.44 -20.46 -1.55
N PHE A 97 -6.09 -19.23 -1.92
CA PHE A 97 -6.89 -18.41 -2.83
C PHE A 97 -6.96 -19.00 -4.24
N GLU A 98 -5.83 -19.46 -4.80
CA GLU A 98 -5.82 -20.10 -6.13
C GLU A 98 -6.54 -21.44 -6.17
N LEU A 99 -6.63 -22.13 -5.02
CA LEU A 99 -7.39 -23.38 -4.88
C LEU A 99 -8.89 -23.16 -4.58
N ASP A 100 -9.37 -21.92 -4.59
CA ASP A 100 -10.76 -21.56 -4.23
C ASP A 100 -11.15 -22.00 -2.81
N ARG A 101 -10.19 -21.90 -1.87
CA ARG A 101 -10.36 -22.26 -0.45
C ARG A 101 -10.23 -21.06 0.49
N ALA A 102 -10.22 -19.85 -0.07
CA ALA A 102 -10.20 -18.60 0.68
C ALA A 102 -11.60 -17.96 0.65
N THR A 103 -12.01 -17.36 1.77
CA THR A 103 -13.24 -16.55 1.82
C THR A 103 -12.91 -15.10 1.49
N CYS A 104 -13.54 -14.54 0.45
CA CYS A 104 -13.33 -13.16 0.03
C CYS A 104 -14.35 -12.20 0.66
N LEU A 105 -13.86 -11.10 1.22
CA LEU A 105 -14.68 -9.97 1.64
C LEU A 105 -14.79 -8.98 0.47
N ASN A 106 -15.96 -8.89 -0.14
CA ASN A 106 -16.19 -8.14 -1.38
C ASN A 106 -16.75 -6.73 -1.16
N SER A 107 -16.76 -6.20 0.06
CA SER A 107 -17.20 -4.84 0.36
C SER A 107 -16.08 -4.03 0.98
N GLN A 108 -15.72 -2.91 0.34
CA GLN A 108 -14.69 -2.01 0.82
C GLN A 108 -15.30 -0.74 1.43
N TYR A 109 -14.66 -0.25 2.49
CA TYR A 109 -15.11 0.92 3.25
C TYR A 109 -13.99 1.98 3.38
N ARG A 110 -12.87 1.83 2.67
CA ARG A 110 -11.71 2.71 2.81
C ARG A 110 -11.72 3.80 1.75
N CYS A 111 -11.62 3.40 0.50
CA CYS A 111 -11.34 4.28 -0.63
C CYS A 111 -12.64 4.90 -1.13
N HIS A 112 -12.54 6.16 -1.57
CA HIS A 112 -13.54 6.80 -2.40
C HIS A 112 -13.91 5.92 -3.62
N PRO A 113 -15.19 5.84 -4.04
CA PRO A 113 -15.61 5.05 -5.19
C PRO A 113 -14.77 5.31 -6.44
N ASP A 114 -14.45 6.56 -6.74
CA ASP A 114 -13.69 6.92 -7.95
C ASP A 114 -12.21 6.48 -7.90
N ILE A 115 -11.67 6.29 -6.70
CA ILE A 115 -10.34 5.67 -6.50
C ILE A 115 -10.46 4.15 -6.65
N MET A 116 -11.47 3.56 -6.02
CA MET A 116 -11.61 2.10 -5.97
C MET A 116 -12.02 1.51 -7.31
N GLU A 117 -12.91 2.16 -8.07
CA GLU A 117 -13.50 1.57 -9.27
C GLU A 117 -12.46 1.20 -10.34
N PRO A 118 -11.48 2.06 -10.69
CA PRO A 118 -10.40 1.67 -11.58
C PRO A 118 -9.57 0.51 -11.03
N LEU A 119 -9.29 0.51 -9.72
CA LEU A 119 -8.54 -0.57 -9.08
C LEU A 119 -9.32 -1.88 -9.08
N ASN A 120 -10.64 -1.83 -8.88
CA ASN A 120 -11.52 -2.98 -8.89
C ASN A 120 -11.54 -3.65 -10.27
N LYS A 121 -11.70 -2.85 -11.33
CA LYS A 121 -11.70 -3.32 -12.72
C LYS A 121 -10.35 -3.97 -13.09
N VAL A 122 -9.24 -3.33 -12.74
CA VAL A 122 -7.89 -3.80 -13.13
C VAL A 122 -7.41 -4.95 -12.26
N PHE A 123 -7.58 -4.87 -10.94
CA PHE A 123 -6.93 -5.76 -9.99
C PHE A 123 -7.85 -6.77 -9.34
N TYR A 124 -9.18 -6.57 -9.32
CA TYR A 124 -10.12 -7.48 -8.64
C TYR A 124 -11.17 -8.09 -9.57
N GLY A 125 -11.18 -7.73 -10.87
CA GLY A 125 -12.14 -8.24 -11.83
C GLY A 125 -13.57 -7.72 -11.63
N GLY A 126 -13.73 -6.58 -10.95
CA GLY A 126 -15.03 -5.95 -10.74
C GLY A 126 -15.84 -6.52 -9.56
N THR A 127 -15.28 -7.43 -8.76
CA THR A 127 -16.02 -8.11 -7.68
C THR A 127 -16.16 -7.30 -6.39
N VAL A 128 -15.38 -6.23 -6.21
CA VAL A 128 -15.40 -5.40 -5.01
C VAL A 128 -16.47 -4.30 -5.11
N SER A 129 -17.32 -4.21 -4.11
CA SER A 129 -18.38 -3.21 -3.97
C SER A 129 -17.99 -2.15 -2.93
N THR A 130 -18.47 -0.91 -3.08
CA THR A 130 -18.30 0.12 -2.06
C THR A 130 -19.44 0.04 -1.04
N GLY A 131 -19.10 -0.18 0.23
CA GLY A 131 -20.08 -0.33 1.31
C GLY A 131 -20.50 0.98 1.98
N LYS A 132 -19.87 2.11 1.65
CA LYS A 132 -20.26 3.43 2.18
C LYS A 132 -21.23 4.12 1.21
N PRO A 133 -22.36 4.68 1.70
CA PRO A 133 -23.17 5.59 0.88
C PRO A 133 -22.33 6.80 0.53
N PHE A 134 -22.20 7.08 -0.77
CA PHE A 134 -21.43 8.23 -1.25
C PHE A 134 -22.39 9.27 -1.83
N ASN A 135 -22.34 10.49 -1.28
CA ASN A 135 -23.21 11.57 -1.70
C ASN A 135 -22.46 12.44 -2.73
N ARG A 136 -22.73 12.19 -4.02
CA ARG A 136 -22.05 12.87 -5.14
C ARG A 136 -22.29 14.38 -5.19
N ALA A 137 -23.25 14.90 -4.42
CA ALA A 137 -23.67 16.30 -4.40
C ALA A 137 -22.74 17.24 -3.61
N GLU A 138 -21.75 16.72 -2.87
CA GLU A 138 -20.79 17.54 -2.09
C GLU A 138 -19.48 17.86 -2.84
N GLU A 139 -19.30 17.39 -4.08
CA GLU A 139 -18.08 17.62 -4.86
C GLU A 139 -18.29 18.63 -6.01
N GLU A 140 -18.20 19.91 -5.67
CA GLU A 140 -17.89 20.97 -6.65
C GLU A 140 -16.64 21.80 -6.26
N LEU A 141 -15.82 21.29 -5.32
CA LEU A 141 -14.80 22.11 -4.64
C LEU A 141 -13.34 21.65 -4.75
N PHE A 142 -13.05 20.57 -5.47
CA PHE A 142 -11.67 20.28 -5.89
C PHE A 142 -11.54 20.60 -7.37
N GLU A 143 -10.82 21.68 -7.70
CA GLU A 143 -10.20 21.77 -9.02
C GLU A 143 -9.36 20.52 -9.22
N LYS A 144 -9.87 19.66 -10.10
CA LYS A 144 -9.26 18.47 -10.64
C LYS A 144 -7.82 18.82 -11.09
N ASN A 145 -6.83 18.11 -10.54
CA ASN A 145 -5.39 18.40 -10.67
C ASN A 145 -4.64 17.15 -10.13
N SER A 146 -3.62 16.51 -10.71
CA SER A 146 -2.85 16.65 -11.95
C SER A 146 -1.94 15.40 -12.04
N LEU A 147 -1.66 14.88 -13.25
CA LEU A 147 -0.49 14.03 -13.50
C LEU A 147 0.69 14.89 -13.98
N TYR A 148 1.88 14.71 -13.40
CA TYR A 148 3.05 15.56 -13.69
C TYR A 148 4.26 14.79 -14.20
N ASN A 149 4.96 15.43 -15.12
CA ASN A 149 6.22 14.95 -15.67
C ASN A 149 7.39 15.83 -15.21
N LYS A 150 8.41 15.18 -14.64
CA LYS A 150 9.78 15.68 -14.44
C LYS A 150 10.08 16.67 -13.29
N ILE A 151 9.76 16.33 -12.04
CA ILE A 151 10.40 16.96 -10.85
C ILE A 151 10.52 15.95 -9.70
N LYS A 152 11.72 15.87 -9.13
CA LYS A 152 12.11 14.94 -8.07
C LYS A 152 11.71 15.35 -6.64
N ALA A 153 11.25 16.58 -6.38
CA ALA A 153 10.70 16.96 -5.06
C ALA A 153 9.90 18.28 -5.03
N LYS A 154 10.30 19.27 -5.87
CA LYS A 154 9.64 20.58 -5.95
C LYS A 154 8.14 20.50 -6.35
N TRP A 155 7.75 19.60 -7.25
CA TRP A 155 6.35 19.38 -7.62
C TRP A 155 5.53 18.84 -6.45
N VAL A 156 6.08 17.85 -5.73
CA VAL A 156 5.44 17.30 -4.52
C VAL A 156 5.22 18.44 -3.53
N SER A 157 6.23 19.30 -3.30
CA SER A 157 6.08 20.47 -2.41
C SER A 157 5.06 21.50 -2.90
N GLU A 158 4.97 21.75 -4.20
CA GLU A 158 3.96 22.66 -4.76
C GLU A 158 2.54 22.12 -4.56
N LYS A 159 2.32 20.83 -4.84
CA LYS A 159 1.00 20.20 -4.60
C LYS A 159 0.68 20.11 -3.11
N LEU A 160 1.67 19.81 -2.26
CA LEU A 160 1.52 19.88 -0.80
C LEU A 160 1.09 21.27 -0.34
N PHE A 161 1.69 22.34 -0.87
CA PHE A 161 1.29 23.70 -0.57
C PHE A 161 -0.16 23.97 -1.00
N ARG A 162 -0.55 23.60 -2.22
CA ARG A 162 -1.93 23.76 -2.72
C ARG A 162 -2.94 22.98 -1.87
N ILE A 163 -2.65 21.72 -1.56
CA ILE A 163 -3.46 20.88 -0.65
C ILE A 163 -3.55 21.56 0.71
N SER A 164 -2.43 22.03 1.26
CA SER A 164 -2.42 22.71 2.54
C SER A 164 -3.27 23.98 2.56
N CYS A 165 -3.26 24.77 1.49
CA CYS A 165 -4.11 25.96 1.38
C CYS A 165 -5.59 25.59 1.32
N HIS A 166 -5.94 24.55 0.56
CA HIS A 166 -7.31 24.07 0.45
C HIS A 166 -7.83 23.50 1.78
N LEU A 167 -7.02 22.67 2.45
CA LEU A 167 -7.40 22.00 3.69
C LEU A 167 -7.54 22.93 4.90
N LYS A 168 -6.92 24.12 4.88
CA LYS A 168 -7.18 25.17 5.89
C LYS A 168 -8.65 25.62 5.92
N GLY A 169 -9.41 25.39 4.83
CA GLY A 169 -10.85 25.61 4.80
C GLY A 169 -11.68 24.43 5.31
N LEU A 170 -11.03 23.28 5.58
CA LEU A 170 -11.64 22.00 5.96
C LEU A 170 -11.03 21.48 7.28
N ASP A 171 -10.87 22.38 8.24
CA ASP A 171 -10.29 22.08 9.54
C ASP A 171 -11.03 20.92 10.23
N ARG A 172 -10.25 19.90 10.62
CA ARG A 172 -10.72 18.76 11.40
C ARG A 172 -10.29 18.97 12.87
N PRO A 173 -11.21 19.27 13.80
CA PRO A 173 -10.86 19.62 15.17
C PRO A 173 -10.33 18.43 15.99
N ASP A 174 -10.65 17.20 15.57
CA ASP A 174 -10.37 15.96 16.27
C ASP A 174 -9.09 15.24 15.78
N ARG A 175 -8.61 15.55 14.57
CA ARG A 175 -7.41 14.92 14.02
C ARG A 175 -6.77 15.71 12.88
N LEU A 176 -5.47 15.49 12.70
CA LEU A 176 -4.72 15.99 11.54
C LEU A 176 -5.12 15.24 10.26
N TRP A 177 -5.00 15.94 9.13
CA TRP A 177 -5.03 15.31 7.81
C TRP A 177 -3.77 14.47 7.62
N SER A 178 -3.94 13.21 7.24
CA SER A 178 -2.83 12.30 6.97
C SER A 178 -2.51 12.30 5.49
N LEU A 179 -1.25 12.61 5.15
CA LEU A 179 -0.77 12.62 3.79
C LEU A 179 0.43 11.69 3.62
N MET A 180 0.38 10.83 2.61
CA MET A 180 1.44 9.88 2.29
C MET A 180 2.06 10.19 0.93
N VAL A 181 3.35 10.51 0.91
CA VAL A 181 4.15 10.63 -0.31
C VAL A 181 4.82 9.28 -0.58
N ILE A 182 4.39 8.62 -1.65
CA ILE A 182 4.86 7.28 -2.03
C ILE A 182 5.77 7.40 -3.25
N SER A 183 6.94 6.76 -3.19
CA SER A 183 7.81 6.63 -4.35
C SER A 183 8.41 5.21 -4.43
N PRO A 184 8.35 4.52 -5.57
CA PRO A 184 8.87 3.16 -5.69
C PRO A 184 10.36 3.03 -5.38
N TYR A 185 11.16 4.06 -5.69
CA TYR A 185 12.61 3.99 -5.63
C TYR A 185 13.16 4.60 -4.34
N GLN A 186 14.01 3.86 -3.61
CA GLN A 186 14.56 4.31 -2.33
C GLN A 186 15.41 5.59 -2.44
N GLY A 187 16.16 5.76 -3.54
CA GLY A 187 16.91 6.99 -3.80
C GLY A 187 15.99 8.22 -3.85
N GLN A 188 14.87 8.10 -4.56
CA GLN A 188 13.85 9.14 -4.64
C GLN A 188 13.17 9.39 -3.29
N VAL A 189 12.90 8.36 -2.49
CA VAL A 189 12.38 8.51 -1.13
C VAL A 189 13.34 9.31 -0.25
N ASN A 190 14.65 9.03 -0.34
CA ASN A 190 15.65 9.75 0.43
C ASN A 190 15.72 11.23 0.01
N ASP A 191 15.69 11.51 -1.29
CA ASP A 191 15.68 12.88 -1.82
C ASP A 191 14.42 13.64 -1.40
N LEU A 192 13.24 13.00 -1.48
CA LEU A 192 11.98 13.57 -1.02
C LEU A 192 12.01 13.88 0.47
N ARG A 193 12.49 12.95 1.31
CA ARG A 193 12.61 13.19 2.76
C ARG A 193 13.51 14.37 3.08
N LYS A 194 14.68 14.46 2.43
CA LYS A 194 15.61 15.59 2.60
C LYS A 194 14.95 16.91 2.18
N PHE A 195 14.33 16.93 1.01
CA PHE A 195 13.68 18.13 0.49
C PHE A 195 12.51 18.58 1.37
N LEU A 196 11.64 17.66 1.77
CA LEU A 196 10.49 17.96 2.61
C LEU A 196 10.93 18.41 4.01
N CYS A 197 11.94 17.78 4.60
CA CYS A 197 12.50 18.23 5.87
C CYS A 197 13.03 19.68 5.79
N ALA A 198 13.74 20.02 4.71
CA ALA A 198 14.25 21.37 4.47
C ALA A 198 13.17 22.42 4.13
N ASN A 199 11.93 22.00 3.86
CA ASN A 199 10.84 22.88 3.43
C ASN A 199 9.58 22.70 4.30
N LYS A 200 9.73 22.24 5.55
CA LYS A 200 8.60 21.92 6.43
C LYS A 200 7.64 23.08 6.65
N ASP A 201 8.16 24.31 6.68
CA ASP A 201 7.38 25.54 6.89
C ASP A 201 6.48 25.91 5.71
N ARG A 202 6.51 25.13 4.61
CA ARG A 202 5.66 25.35 3.44
C ARG A 202 4.25 24.80 3.57
N TRP A 203 3.92 24.01 4.58
CA TRP A 203 2.54 23.50 4.74
C TRP A 203 2.07 23.59 6.19
N SER A 204 0.75 23.54 6.35
CA SER A 204 0.04 23.67 7.61
C SER A 204 0.44 22.58 8.61
N ASP A 205 0.50 22.94 9.89
CA ASP A 205 0.67 21.99 11.00
C ASP A 205 -0.51 21.03 11.14
N GLN A 206 -1.62 21.29 10.43
CA GLN A 206 -2.76 20.38 10.32
C GLN A 206 -2.50 19.17 9.42
N LEU A 207 -1.34 19.10 8.76
CA LEU A 207 -0.94 18.00 7.89
C LEU A 207 0.16 17.16 8.52
N ASN A 208 -0.14 15.88 8.73
CA ASN A 208 0.86 14.88 9.03
C ASN A 208 1.37 14.24 7.72
N VAL A 209 2.55 14.63 7.28
CA VAL A 209 3.17 14.16 6.04
C VAL A 209 4.15 13.02 6.31
N THR A 210 3.94 11.89 5.65
CA THR A 210 4.82 10.72 5.69
C THR A 210 5.40 10.44 4.31
N VAL A 211 6.60 9.85 4.26
CA VAL A 211 7.26 9.46 3.00
C VAL A 211 7.69 8.01 3.07
N CYS A 212 7.22 7.19 2.13
CA CYS A 212 7.45 5.75 2.11
C CYS A 212 7.78 5.25 0.69
N ASN A 213 8.34 4.03 0.62
CA ASN A 213 8.51 3.33 -0.64
C ASN A 213 7.30 2.42 -0.94
N ALA A 214 7.28 1.79 -2.12
CA ALA A 214 6.17 0.95 -2.54
C ALA A 214 5.88 -0.20 -1.57
N ASP A 215 6.93 -0.80 -1.00
CA ASP A 215 6.77 -1.98 -0.14
C ASP A 215 6.42 -1.55 1.31
N SER A 216 7.03 -0.46 1.81
CA SER A 216 6.83 0.04 3.18
C SER A 216 5.51 0.78 3.40
N CYS A 217 4.69 0.97 2.36
CA CYS A 217 3.38 1.61 2.48
C CYS A 217 2.26 0.62 2.84
N GLN A 218 2.51 -0.69 2.75
CA GLN A 218 1.52 -1.72 3.11
C GLN A 218 1.11 -1.62 4.58
N GLY A 219 -0.14 -2.00 4.88
CA GLY A 219 -0.79 -1.79 6.17
C GLY A 219 -1.09 -0.32 6.52
N GLY A 220 -0.40 0.64 5.89
CA GLY A 220 -0.68 2.07 6.05
C GLY A 220 -1.91 2.52 5.28
N GLU A 221 -2.52 3.60 5.75
CA GLU A 221 -3.59 4.33 5.08
C GLU A 221 -3.47 5.82 5.35
N CYS A 222 -3.97 6.65 4.44
CA CYS A 222 -3.90 8.10 4.53
C CYS A 222 -5.15 8.73 3.93
N ASP A 223 -5.46 9.97 4.33
CA ASP A 223 -6.53 10.74 3.71
C ASP A 223 -6.13 11.10 2.27
N VAL A 224 -4.88 11.50 2.07
CA VAL A 224 -4.33 11.92 0.76
C VAL A 224 -3.06 11.15 0.41
N ALA A 225 -2.99 10.54 -0.78
CA ALA A 225 -1.76 9.95 -1.31
C ALA A 225 -1.20 10.75 -2.48
N ILE A 226 0.10 11.04 -2.46
CA ILE A 226 0.86 11.60 -3.59
C ILE A 226 1.90 10.57 -4.03
N ILE A 227 1.79 10.06 -5.25
CA ILE A 227 2.59 8.94 -5.74
C ILE A 227 3.50 9.41 -6.86
N SER A 228 4.81 9.30 -6.71
CA SER A 228 5.78 9.65 -7.75
C SER A 228 6.36 8.38 -8.38
N LEU A 229 6.02 8.10 -9.64
CA LEU A 229 6.44 6.86 -10.33
C LEU A 229 7.84 6.93 -10.95
N VAL A 230 8.45 8.11 -11.01
CA VAL A 230 9.87 8.40 -11.38
C VAL A 230 10.28 8.06 -12.83
N ARG A 231 9.83 6.94 -13.41
CA ARG A 231 10.37 6.43 -14.68
C ARG A 231 9.96 7.32 -15.86
N HIS A 232 10.96 7.68 -16.65
CA HIS A 232 10.83 8.49 -17.85
C HIS A 232 11.85 8.03 -18.89
N ASN A 233 11.40 7.33 -19.92
CA ASN A 233 12.24 6.81 -21.00
C ASN A 233 11.41 6.52 -22.27
N SER A 234 12.07 6.53 -23.43
CA SER A 234 11.43 6.27 -24.73
C SER A 234 11.14 4.78 -24.96
N GLN A 235 11.78 3.87 -24.24
CA GLN A 235 11.60 2.41 -24.40
C GLN A 235 10.34 1.87 -23.72
N GLY A 236 9.59 2.68 -22.96
CA GLY A 236 8.40 2.21 -22.23
C GLY A 236 8.71 1.35 -21.01
N ASN A 237 9.95 1.39 -20.49
CA ASN A 237 10.39 0.54 -19.40
C ASN A 237 9.99 1.12 -18.02
N VAL A 238 9.03 0.46 -17.37
CA VAL A 238 8.55 0.83 -16.03
C VAL A 238 9.28 0.13 -14.88
N GLY A 239 10.26 -0.73 -15.17
CA GLY A 239 11.02 -1.49 -14.16
C GLY A 239 10.15 -2.51 -13.42
N PHE A 240 10.29 -2.59 -12.09
CA PHE A 240 9.50 -3.51 -11.25
C PHE A 240 8.03 -3.09 -11.06
N LEU A 241 7.64 -1.94 -11.61
CA LEU A 241 6.25 -1.46 -11.63
C LEU A 241 5.38 -2.21 -12.65
N THR A 242 5.92 -3.24 -13.29
CA THR A 242 5.13 -4.31 -13.94
C THR A 242 4.44 -5.22 -12.93
N SER A 243 4.84 -5.20 -11.65
CA SER A 243 4.23 -6.01 -10.59
C SER A 243 2.86 -5.46 -10.19
N PRO A 244 1.74 -6.17 -10.47
CA PRO A 244 0.41 -5.70 -10.14
C PRO A 244 0.22 -5.49 -8.64
N LYS A 245 0.81 -6.38 -7.84
CA LYS A 245 0.75 -6.37 -6.38
C LYS A 245 1.33 -5.10 -5.78
N ARG A 246 2.50 -4.65 -6.26
CA ARG A 246 3.12 -3.40 -5.82
C ARG A 246 2.30 -2.19 -6.23
N VAL A 247 1.81 -2.17 -7.47
CA VAL A 247 0.99 -1.07 -7.98
C VAL A 247 -0.29 -0.94 -7.16
N LEU A 248 -1.03 -2.04 -6.97
CA LEU A 248 -2.24 -2.05 -6.15
C LEU A 248 -1.97 -1.59 -4.71
N THR A 249 -0.89 -2.07 -4.09
CA THR A 249 -0.52 -1.67 -2.73
C THR A 249 -0.33 -0.16 -2.65
N MET A 250 0.41 0.45 -3.58
CA MET A 250 0.62 1.91 -3.60
C MET A 250 -0.68 2.70 -3.85
N LEU A 251 -1.49 2.29 -4.83
CA LEU A 251 -2.66 3.06 -5.26
C LEU A 251 -3.84 2.95 -4.27
N SER A 252 -3.88 1.92 -3.43
CA SER A 252 -4.97 1.67 -2.47
C SER A 252 -4.79 2.33 -1.09
N ARG A 253 -3.79 3.21 -0.93
CA ARG A 253 -3.48 3.85 0.37
C ARG A 253 -4.36 5.05 0.69
N ALA A 254 -4.89 5.72 -0.32
CA ALA A 254 -5.70 6.92 -0.18
C ALA A 254 -7.16 6.60 0.18
N LYS A 255 -7.70 7.34 1.16
CA LYS A 255 -9.13 7.32 1.50
C LYS A 255 -9.92 8.30 0.64
N GLU A 256 -9.44 9.55 0.57
CA GLU A 256 -10.17 10.67 -0.03
C GLU A 256 -9.56 11.05 -1.39
N TYR A 257 -8.25 11.34 -1.44
CA TYR A 257 -7.61 11.90 -2.62
C TYR A 257 -6.33 11.17 -3.01
N ILE A 258 -6.13 10.98 -4.31
CA ILE A 258 -4.92 10.39 -4.88
C ILE A 258 -4.37 11.26 -6.01
N MET A 259 -3.06 11.52 -6.00
CA MET A 259 -2.34 12.23 -7.05
C MET A 259 -1.17 11.38 -7.53
N ILE A 260 -0.97 11.26 -8.85
CA ILE A 260 0.08 10.41 -9.42
C ILE A 260 0.99 11.25 -10.34
N ALA A 261 2.25 11.43 -9.99
CA ALA A 261 3.26 11.99 -10.89
C ALA A 261 3.89 10.88 -11.74
N THR A 262 3.78 10.99 -13.06
CA THR A 262 4.24 9.96 -14.00
C THR A 262 4.52 10.51 -15.40
N HIS A 263 5.40 9.84 -16.14
CA HIS A 263 5.53 10.05 -17.57
C HIS A 263 4.54 9.15 -18.33
N VAL A 264 3.41 9.73 -18.75
CA VAL A 264 2.30 9.01 -19.38
C VAL A 264 2.76 8.13 -20.55
N LYS A 265 3.66 8.63 -21.42
CA LYS A 265 4.15 7.85 -22.57
C LYS A 265 4.94 6.62 -22.15
N THR A 266 5.77 6.70 -21.11
CA THR A 266 6.52 5.53 -20.63
C THR A 266 5.60 4.48 -20.05
N PHE A 267 4.63 4.89 -19.23
CA PHE A 267 3.75 3.95 -18.53
C PHE A 267 2.64 3.40 -19.40
N SER A 268 2.10 4.17 -20.35
CA SER A 268 1.07 3.69 -21.27
C SER A 268 1.59 2.65 -22.29
N SER A 269 2.92 2.46 -22.38
CA SER A 269 3.50 1.35 -23.15
C SER A 269 3.38 -0.01 -22.43
N GLU A 270 3.09 -0.02 -21.13
CA GLU A 270 2.85 -1.24 -20.35
C GLU A 270 1.33 -1.49 -20.26
N LEU A 271 0.92 -2.75 -20.46
CA LEU A 271 -0.48 -3.13 -20.65
C LEU A 271 -1.37 -2.81 -19.44
N MET A 272 -0.92 -3.16 -18.23
CA MET A 272 -1.68 -2.92 -17.00
C MET A 272 -1.85 -1.42 -16.76
N TRP A 273 -0.78 -0.64 -16.87
CA TRP A 273 -0.82 0.82 -16.70
C TRP A 273 -1.69 1.51 -17.77
N ASN A 274 -1.61 1.07 -19.02
CA ASN A 274 -2.47 1.60 -20.08
C ASN A 274 -3.96 1.34 -19.78
N HIS A 275 -4.29 0.12 -19.35
CA HIS A 275 -5.66 -0.24 -18.96
C HIS A 275 -6.13 0.57 -17.74
N LEU A 276 -5.28 0.72 -16.73
CA LEU A 276 -5.56 1.52 -15.54
C LEU A 276 -5.82 2.99 -15.88
N PHE A 277 -4.94 3.62 -16.66
CA PHE A 277 -5.14 5.01 -17.08
C PHE A 277 -6.36 5.18 -17.98
N GLY A 278 -6.64 4.21 -18.86
CA GLY A 278 -7.86 4.20 -19.65
C GLY A 278 -9.11 4.19 -18.77
N THR A 279 -9.13 3.34 -17.75
CA THR A 279 -10.25 3.25 -16.79
C THR A 279 -10.39 4.52 -15.95
N MET A 280 -9.29 5.09 -15.47
CA MET A 280 -9.33 6.35 -14.72
C MET A 280 -9.85 7.52 -15.57
N ARG A 281 -9.51 7.58 -16.87
CA ARG A 281 -10.05 8.59 -17.80
C ARG A 281 -11.56 8.47 -17.99
N GLN A 282 -12.05 7.23 -18.18
CA GLN A 282 -13.48 6.98 -18.37
C GLN A 282 -14.32 7.44 -17.18
N ASN A 283 -13.75 7.37 -15.97
CA ASN A 283 -14.43 7.71 -14.73
C ASN A 283 -14.24 9.19 -14.32
N ASN A 284 -13.67 10.03 -15.18
CA ASN A 284 -13.27 11.41 -14.84
C ASN A 284 -12.34 11.52 -13.60
N ALA A 285 -11.69 10.42 -13.22
CA ALA A 285 -10.76 10.31 -12.10
C ALA A 285 -9.31 10.58 -12.53
N LEU A 286 -9.09 11.00 -13.79
CA LEU A 286 -7.78 11.34 -14.34
C LEU A 286 -7.78 12.72 -14.99
N GLU A 287 -6.94 13.62 -14.47
CA GLU A 287 -6.59 14.85 -15.17
C GLU A 287 -5.10 14.85 -15.56
N VAL A 288 -4.83 15.05 -16.85
CA VAL A 288 -3.48 15.09 -17.41
C VAL A 288 -3.07 16.54 -17.62
N GLU A 289 -2.06 17.01 -16.88
CA GLU A 289 -1.44 18.32 -17.15
C GLU A 289 -0.25 18.15 -18.10
N ASP A 290 -0.21 18.95 -19.17
CA ASP A 290 0.90 18.98 -20.13
C ASP A 290 2.04 19.89 -19.64
N ASP A 291 3.28 19.44 -19.88
CA ASP A 291 4.58 19.86 -19.35
C ASP A 291 4.93 21.36 -19.60
N ARG A 292 4.15 22.05 -20.44
CA ARG A 292 4.52 23.37 -21.01
C ARG A 292 4.32 24.57 -20.07
N LYS A 293 3.77 24.39 -18.87
CA LYS A 293 3.50 25.49 -17.92
C LYS A 293 4.55 25.69 -16.82
N PHE A 294 5.55 24.81 -16.70
CA PHE A 294 6.50 24.80 -15.58
C PHE A 294 7.98 24.78 -16.00
N ALA A 295 8.26 25.10 -17.26
CA ALA A 295 9.61 25.35 -17.78
C ALA A 295 10.12 26.75 -17.40
#